data_AF-A0A6G3X1G6-F1
#
_entry.id   AF-A0A6G3X1G6-F1
#
_cell.length_a   1.000
_cell.length_b   1.000
_cell.length_c   1.000
_cell.angle_alpha   90.00
_cell.angle_beta   90.00
_cell.angle_gamma   90.00
#
_symmetry.space_group_name_H-M   'P 1'
#
loop_
_entity.id
_entity.type
_entity.pdbx_description
1 polymer ?
#
loop_
_entity_poly.entity_id
_entity_poly.type
_entity_poly.pdbx_seq_one_letter_code
_entity_poly.pdbx_strand_id
1 'polypeptide(L)'
;MRIRGGRLPFGRNPAGASGEGASAEAVSGDGTSAEGASGEGTSGEGTPGEGTSDVGTPGEGTSGEGTPGVGTSGESGRDGGSGDGHAADGRGSAGAGTLSSPWARGAAALLAGALPALAFPAPGLWWFAYVALVPWLLLVRTAHSPRRAALDGWIGGIGFVVAVHHWLVPSLHVFIVLLAALLGLLWAPWGLLVSRLLGGAPSASRAVAAVVLVPSGWLMIELVRSWEGLGGPWGLLGASQWEIAPALRVASVGGVWLVSLLVLAVNTGVALLVADRAARTTAAVLLVVCALSVAAMWAWAPRPTDTGTVRIAVVQPG
;
A
#
# COMPACT_ATOMS: atom_id res chain seq x y z
N MET A 1 -48.14 -33.87 -34.37
CA MET A 1 -48.12 -34.43 -32.99
C MET A 1 -48.02 -33.26 -32.01
N ARG A 2 -48.71 -33.37 -30.88
CA ARG A 2 -49.31 -32.29 -30.05
C ARG A 2 -48.45 -31.06 -29.69
N ILE A 3 -49.16 -29.93 -29.68
CA ILE A 3 -48.86 -28.61 -29.11
C ILE A 3 -49.12 -28.61 -27.58
N ARG A 4 -48.41 -27.72 -26.86
CA ARG A 4 -48.89 -26.74 -25.85
C ARG A 4 -48.24 -26.84 -24.47
N GLY A 5 -47.73 -25.68 -24.04
CA GLY A 5 -47.32 -25.41 -22.67
C GLY A 5 -48.50 -25.29 -21.70
N GLY A 6 -48.16 -25.23 -20.41
CA GLY A 6 -49.07 -24.97 -19.31
C GLY A 6 -48.34 -24.34 -18.14
N ARG A 7 -48.60 -23.05 -17.90
CA ARG A 7 -48.53 -22.42 -16.59
C ARG A 7 -49.44 -23.19 -15.63
N LEU A 8 -49.03 -23.34 -14.37
CA LEU A 8 -49.96 -23.60 -13.28
C LEU A 8 -50.12 -22.34 -12.41
N PRO A 9 -51.34 -22.05 -11.92
CA PRO A 9 -51.70 -20.81 -11.25
C PRO A 9 -51.54 -20.93 -9.73
N PHE A 10 -51.09 -19.87 -9.07
CA PHE A 10 -51.36 -19.69 -7.64
C PHE A 10 -52.40 -18.60 -7.49
N GLY A 11 -53.60 -19.02 -7.06
CA GLY A 11 -54.65 -18.14 -6.61
C GLY A 11 -55.55 -18.90 -5.65
N ARG A 12 -55.58 -18.48 -4.39
CA ARG A 12 -56.77 -18.10 -3.60
C ARG A 12 -56.52 -18.22 -2.10
N ASN A 13 -56.82 -17.12 -1.41
CA ASN A 13 -57.22 -17.09 0.00
C ASN A 13 -58.35 -18.08 0.29
N PRO A 14 -58.40 -18.60 1.53
CA PRO A 14 -59.64 -18.79 2.24
C PRO A 14 -59.81 -17.76 3.36
N ALA A 15 -61.04 -17.28 3.47
CA ALA A 15 -61.56 -16.48 4.57
C ALA A 15 -61.80 -17.35 5.82
N GLY A 16 -61.76 -16.69 7.00
CA GLY A 16 -62.70 -16.93 8.09
C GLY A 16 -62.42 -18.10 9.03
N ALA A 17 -61.81 -17.81 10.17
CA ALA A 17 -62.15 -18.46 11.43
C ALA A 17 -62.07 -17.42 12.56
N SER A 18 -63.24 -17.14 13.12
CA SER A 18 -63.51 -16.35 14.33
C SER A 18 -62.99 -17.07 15.58
N GLY A 19 -62.40 -16.32 16.51
CA GLY A 19 -62.10 -16.75 17.87
C GLY A 19 -61.91 -15.52 18.77
N GLU A 20 -62.74 -15.45 19.81
CA GLU A 20 -62.95 -14.32 20.71
C GLU A 20 -61.78 -14.01 21.67
N GLY A 21 -61.61 -12.72 21.97
CA GLY A 21 -61.56 -12.17 23.32
C GLY A 21 -60.40 -12.52 24.26
N ALA A 22 -59.47 -11.58 24.41
CA ALA A 22 -58.91 -11.25 25.73
C ALA A 22 -58.39 -9.81 25.72
N SER A 23 -59.11 -8.93 26.40
CA SER A 23 -58.74 -7.56 26.72
C SER A 23 -57.47 -7.52 27.58
N ALA A 24 -56.56 -6.60 27.29
CA ALA A 24 -55.55 -6.15 28.25
C ALA A 24 -55.41 -4.63 28.13
N GLU A 25 -55.50 -3.99 29.30
CA GLU A 25 -55.70 -2.58 29.55
C GLU A 25 -54.54 -1.70 29.06
N ALA A 26 -54.90 -0.52 28.57
CA ALA A 26 -54.00 0.60 28.41
C ALA A 26 -53.73 1.22 29.78
N VAL A 27 -52.47 1.19 30.21
CA VAL A 27 -51.99 2.00 31.35
C VAL A 27 -51.35 3.27 30.80
N SER A 28 -52.03 4.37 31.07
CA SER A 28 -51.54 5.74 30.97
C SER A 28 -50.44 5.96 32.00
N GLY A 29 -49.28 6.46 31.57
CA GLY A 29 -48.15 6.81 32.41
C GLY A 29 -47.61 8.18 32.03
N ASP A 30 -47.77 9.08 32.99
CA ASP A 30 -47.42 10.49 33.12
C ASP A 30 -46.11 10.98 32.45
N GLY A 31 -46.15 12.26 32.07
CA GLY A 31 -45.04 12.96 31.44
C GLY A 31 -43.94 13.39 32.41
N THR A 32 -42.79 13.75 31.84
CA THR A 32 -41.89 14.71 32.45
C THR A 32 -41.17 15.45 31.33
N SER A 33 -41.40 16.76 31.34
CA SER A 33 -40.73 17.77 30.53
C SER A 33 -39.23 17.77 30.79
N ALA A 34 -38.43 17.90 29.74
CA ALA A 34 -37.07 18.41 29.85
C ALA A 34 -37.07 19.83 29.28
N GLU A 35 -37.02 20.81 30.18
CA GLU A 35 -36.71 22.21 29.89
C GLU A 35 -35.28 22.35 29.38
N GLY A 36 -35.07 23.39 28.56
CA GLY A 36 -33.78 23.73 27.98
C GLY A 36 -32.80 24.35 28.97
N ALA A 37 -31.54 24.35 28.55
CA ALA A 37 -30.49 25.25 29.00
C ALA A 37 -29.71 25.62 27.72
N SER A 38 -30.01 26.79 27.14
CA SER A 38 -29.25 28.04 27.33
C SER A 38 -27.78 27.89 26.92
N GLY A 39 -27.47 28.40 25.74
CA GLY A 39 -26.10 28.72 25.35
C GLY A 39 -25.61 29.91 26.15
N GLU A 40 -24.35 29.85 26.57
CA GLU A 40 -23.56 31.00 26.97
C GLU A 40 -22.25 30.94 26.21
N GLY A 41 -21.97 32.03 25.50
CA GLY A 41 -20.67 32.27 24.88
C GLY A 41 -19.64 32.61 25.94
N THR A 42 -18.38 32.34 25.63
CA THR A 42 -17.27 32.99 26.29
C THR A 42 -16.40 33.69 25.25
N SER A 43 -16.24 34.96 25.56
CA SER A 43 -15.49 36.03 24.93
C SER A 43 -14.03 35.68 24.67
N GLY A 44 -13.53 36.16 23.54
CA GLY A 44 -12.11 36.26 23.29
C GLY A 44 -11.45 37.32 24.17
N GLU A 45 -10.22 37.03 24.55
CA GLU A 45 -9.19 38.01 24.84
C GLU A 45 -7.94 37.57 24.09
N GLY A 46 -7.45 38.45 23.21
CA GLY A 46 -6.17 38.31 22.55
C GLY A 46 -5.51 39.67 22.47
N THR A 47 -4.25 39.76 22.90
CA THR A 47 -3.17 40.63 22.38
C THR A 47 -1.91 40.41 23.24
N PRO A 48 -0.71 40.89 22.86
CA PRO A 48 -0.09 41.15 21.54
C PRO A 48 1.16 40.22 21.38
N GLY A 49 1.81 40.02 20.23
CA GLY A 49 2.29 40.95 19.20
C GLY A 49 3.81 41.15 19.36
N GLU A 50 4.62 40.40 18.60
CA GLU A 50 6.05 40.59 18.30
C GLU A 50 6.37 39.65 17.12
N GLY A 51 7.01 40.00 16.01
CA GLY A 51 7.53 41.26 15.49
C GLY A 51 7.72 41.09 13.97
N THR A 52 7.67 42.21 13.26
CA THR A 52 7.70 42.31 11.80
C THR A 52 9.11 42.55 11.26
N SER A 53 9.36 41.96 10.08
CA SER A 53 10.10 42.51 8.94
C SER A 53 11.60 42.80 9.00
N ASP A 54 12.27 42.22 8.00
CA ASP A 54 13.23 42.82 7.06
C ASP A 54 14.39 43.69 7.56
N VAL A 55 15.59 43.43 7.02
CA VAL A 55 16.39 44.38 6.23
C VAL A 55 17.84 43.86 6.09
N GLY A 56 18.36 43.93 4.86
CA GLY A 56 19.71 44.46 4.65
C GLY A 56 20.80 43.50 4.22
N THR A 57 20.92 43.29 2.91
CA THR A 57 22.23 43.16 2.25
C THR A 57 22.94 44.53 2.30
N PRO A 58 24.27 44.55 2.43
CA PRO A 58 25.05 45.31 1.46
C PRO A 58 26.21 44.47 0.89
N GLY A 59 26.43 44.64 -0.41
CA GLY A 59 27.64 44.19 -1.09
C GLY A 59 28.76 45.22 -0.99
N GLU A 60 29.98 44.76 -1.30
CA GLU A 60 31.19 45.45 -1.80
C GLU A 60 32.39 44.62 -1.31
N GLY A 61 33.43 44.31 -2.09
CA GLY A 61 33.80 44.79 -3.41
C GLY A 61 34.88 43.90 -4.05
N THR A 62 35.16 44.25 -5.29
CA THR A 62 36.32 43.88 -6.12
C THR A 62 37.62 44.15 -5.37
N SER A 63 38.76 43.48 -5.55
CA SER A 63 39.51 43.26 -6.80
C SER A 63 40.77 42.43 -6.47
N GLY A 64 41.33 41.74 -7.46
CA GLY A 64 42.62 41.06 -7.33
C GLY A 64 43.09 40.54 -8.69
N GLU A 65 44.00 41.28 -9.31
CA GLU A 65 44.70 41.04 -10.57
C GLU A 65 45.52 39.74 -10.59
N GLY A 66 45.78 39.22 -11.79
CA GLY A 66 46.82 38.19 -11.98
C GLY A 66 46.83 37.46 -13.34
N THR A 67 47.12 38.22 -14.41
CA THR A 67 47.95 37.88 -15.60
C THR A 67 47.70 36.61 -16.46
N PRO A 68 47.69 36.72 -17.81
CA PRO A 68 47.36 35.64 -18.73
C PRO A 68 48.57 34.79 -19.17
N GLY A 69 48.34 33.49 -19.38
CA GLY A 69 49.26 32.59 -20.10
C GLY A 69 48.78 32.34 -21.53
N VAL A 70 49.56 32.81 -22.50
CA VAL A 70 49.41 32.59 -23.95
C VAL A 70 50.33 31.45 -24.39
N GLY A 71 49.83 30.62 -25.31
CA GLY A 71 50.62 29.75 -26.20
C GLY A 71 50.08 28.32 -26.25
N THR A 72 49.95 27.64 -27.39
CA THR A 72 50.14 27.96 -28.80
C THR A 72 49.42 26.84 -29.57
N SER A 73 48.83 27.17 -30.71
CA SER A 73 48.31 26.23 -31.69
C SER A 73 49.40 25.33 -32.27
N GLY A 74 49.05 24.07 -32.53
CA GLY A 74 49.86 23.11 -33.29
C GLY A 74 48.94 22.10 -33.97
N GLU A 75 48.98 22.10 -35.30
CA GLU A 75 48.07 21.43 -36.22
C GLU A 75 48.67 20.13 -36.78
N SER A 76 47.77 19.22 -37.20
CA SER A 76 47.92 18.16 -38.21
C SER A 76 48.73 16.89 -37.91
N GLY A 77 48.10 15.77 -38.27
CA GLY A 77 48.72 14.46 -38.39
C GLY A 77 47.66 13.37 -38.61
N ARG A 78 47.15 13.25 -39.84
CA ARG A 78 46.44 12.05 -40.31
C ARG A 78 47.44 10.90 -40.39
N ASP A 79 47.03 9.70 -40.01
CA ASP A 79 47.29 8.49 -40.80
C ASP A 79 46.39 7.32 -40.37
N GLY A 80 45.91 6.61 -41.38
CA GLY A 80 45.03 5.45 -41.25
C GLY A 80 45.81 4.16 -41.02
N GLY A 81 45.13 3.19 -40.41
CA GLY A 81 45.62 1.83 -40.26
C GLY A 81 44.44 0.89 -39.99
N SER A 82 43.94 0.28 -41.05
CA SER A 82 42.97 -0.82 -41.02
C SER A 82 43.57 -2.05 -40.35
N GLY A 83 42.77 -2.73 -39.53
CA GLY A 83 43.12 -4.01 -38.93
C GLY A 83 41.88 -4.71 -38.39
N ASP A 84 41.33 -5.61 -39.20
CA ASP A 84 40.23 -6.50 -38.89
C ASP A 84 40.58 -7.47 -37.74
N GLY A 85 39.60 -7.77 -36.87
CA GLY A 85 39.82 -8.67 -35.75
C GLY A 85 38.60 -8.99 -34.90
N HIS A 86 37.60 -9.62 -35.52
CA HIS A 86 36.77 -10.72 -35.02
C HIS A 86 36.22 -10.78 -33.58
N ALA A 87 34.94 -11.18 -33.56
CA ALA A 87 34.26 -12.02 -32.58
C ALA A 87 33.55 -11.33 -31.40
N ALA A 88 32.28 -11.00 -31.69
CA ALA A 88 31.11 -11.32 -30.90
C ALA A 88 31.34 -11.85 -29.46
N ASP A 89 30.95 -11.03 -28.49
CA ASP A 89 30.21 -11.53 -27.33
C ASP A 89 29.14 -10.51 -26.90
N GLY A 90 28.09 -10.42 -27.73
CA GLY A 90 26.95 -9.51 -27.54
C GLY A 90 25.78 -10.12 -26.79
N ARG A 91 25.99 -11.17 -25.97
CA ARG A 91 24.93 -11.78 -25.16
C ARG A 91 25.04 -11.32 -23.71
N GLY A 92 24.59 -10.09 -23.43
CA GLY A 92 24.43 -9.70 -22.03
C GLY A 92 24.19 -8.22 -21.74
N SER A 93 23.13 -7.59 -22.25
CA SER A 93 22.65 -6.32 -21.65
C SER A 93 21.23 -5.88 -22.04
N ALA A 94 20.40 -6.74 -22.63
CA ALA A 94 19.07 -6.33 -23.11
C ALA A 94 18.12 -5.79 -22.02
N GLY A 95 18.40 -6.04 -20.73
CA GLY A 95 17.61 -5.53 -19.59
C GLY A 95 18.21 -4.35 -18.82
N ALA A 96 19.51 -4.05 -19.00
CA ALA A 96 20.19 -3.01 -18.20
C ALA A 96 19.97 -1.60 -18.77
N GLY A 97 19.74 -1.48 -20.08
CA GLY A 97 19.51 -0.20 -20.74
C GLY A 97 18.14 0.42 -20.46
N THR A 98 17.09 -0.37 -20.25
CA THR A 98 15.71 0.15 -20.19
C THR A 98 15.39 0.93 -18.91
N LEU A 99 15.96 0.54 -17.76
CA LEU A 99 15.78 1.24 -16.48
C LEU A 99 16.71 2.45 -16.29
N SER A 100 17.63 2.70 -17.22
CA SER A 100 18.47 3.90 -17.22
C SER A 100 17.68 5.18 -17.51
N SER A 101 16.59 5.06 -18.28
CA SER A 101 15.69 6.18 -18.57
C SER A 101 14.83 6.51 -17.34
N PRO A 102 14.79 7.78 -16.90
CA PRO A 102 14.00 8.17 -15.74
C PRO A 102 12.50 7.91 -15.93
N TRP A 103 12.00 8.03 -17.16
CA TRP A 103 10.60 7.78 -17.54
C TRP A 103 10.25 6.29 -17.49
N ALA A 104 11.09 5.44 -18.08
CA ALA A 104 10.87 4.00 -18.06
C ALA A 104 10.93 3.45 -16.63
N ARG A 105 11.87 3.94 -15.80
CA ARG A 105 11.93 3.58 -14.39
C ARG A 105 10.71 4.09 -13.60
N GLY A 106 10.23 5.30 -13.90
CA GLY A 106 8.98 5.82 -13.32
C GLY A 106 7.77 4.95 -13.66
N ALA A 107 7.60 4.58 -14.93
CA ALA A 107 6.54 3.67 -15.37
C ALA A 107 6.66 2.29 -14.69
N ALA A 108 7.88 1.76 -14.58
CA ALA A 108 8.12 0.50 -13.86
C ALA A 108 7.74 0.60 -12.37
N ALA A 109 8.07 1.72 -11.70
CA ALA A 109 7.69 1.94 -10.31
C ALA A 109 6.17 2.01 -10.15
N LEU A 110 5.50 2.76 -11.03
CA LEU A 110 4.04 2.91 -11.04
C LEU A 110 3.34 1.54 -11.21
N LEU A 111 3.75 0.78 -12.23
CA LEU A 111 3.17 -0.52 -12.53
C LEU A 111 3.49 -1.54 -11.42
N ALA A 112 4.72 -1.58 -10.91
CA ALA A 112 5.10 -2.48 -9.83
C ALA A 112 4.33 -2.16 -8.53
N GLY A 113 4.08 -0.88 -8.23
CA GLY A 113 3.25 -0.45 -7.11
C GLY A 113 1.77 -0.79 -7.29
N ALA A 114 1.26 -0.87 -8.52
CA ALA A 114 -0.12 -1.24 -8.80
C ALA A 114 -0.39 -2.76 -8.65
N LEU A 115 0.62 -3.62 -8.80
CA LEU A 115 0.48 -5.08 -8.75
C LEU A 115 -0.28 -5.63 -7.53
N PRO A 116 -0.06 -5.16 -6.29
CA PRO A 116 -0.75 -5.70 -5.14
C PRO A 116 -2.27 -5.47 -5.16
N ALA A 117 -2.77 -4.54 -5.98
CA ALA A 117 -4.21 -4.34 -6.17
C ALA A 117 -4.93 -5.61 -6.68
N LEU A 118 -4.21 -6.48 -7.40
CA LEU A 118 -4.77 -7.73 -7.94
C LEU A 118 -5.15 -8.75 -6.86
N ALA A 119 -4.65 -8.59 -5.64
CA ALA A 119 -4.98 -9.46 -4.51
C ALA A 119 -6.33 -9.11 -3.84
N PHE A 120 -6.90 -7.94 -4.13
CA PHE A 120 -8.18 -7.51 -3.57
C PHE A 120 -9.36 -8.13 -4.36
N PRO A 121 -10.59 -8.15 -3.80
CA PRO A 121 -11.64 -9.13 -4.13
C PRO A 121 -12.01 -9.37 -5.60
N ALA A 122 -11.78 -8.41 -6.50
CA ALA A 122 -11.75 -8.68 -7.93
C ALA A 122 -10.39 -8.18 -8.48
N PRO A 123 -9.53 -9.05 -9.05
CA PRO A 123 -9.74 -10.47 -9.35
C PRO A 123 -9.55 -11.46 -8.18
N GLY A 124 -9.18 -11.01 -6.98
CA GLY A 124 -9.08 -11.89 -5.80
C GLY A 124 -7.88 -12.83 -5.81
N LEU A 125 -6.77 -12.45 -6.46
CA LEU A 125 -5.55 -13.27 -6.51
C LEU A 125 -4.78 -13.21 -5.17
N TRP A 126 -5.40 -13.66 -4.08
CA TRP A 126 -4.86 -13.59 -2.72
C TRP A 126 -3.46 -14.19 -2.61
N TRP A 127 -3.17 -15.26 -3.37
CA TRP A 127 -1.89 -15.96 -3.40
C TRP A 127 -0.78 -15.10 -4.00
N PHE A 128 -1.13 -14.16 -4.89
CA PHE A 128 -0.19 -13.23 -5.50
C PHE A 128 0.30 -12.19 -4.51
N ALA A 129 -0.47 -11.87 -3.45
CA ALA A 129 -0.10 -10.89 -2.43
C ALA A 129 1.28 -11.17 -1.80
N TYR A 130 1.66 -12.45 -1.67
CA TYR A 130 2.94 -12.88 -1.09
C TYR A 130 4.18 -12.56 -1.95
N VAL A 131 3.99 -12.21 -3.22
CA VAL A 131 5.07 -11.85 -4.15
C VAL A 131 4.84 -10.55 -4.92
N ALA A 132 3.65 -9.95 -4.81
CA ALA A 132 3.23 -8.78 -5.58
C ALA A 132 4.13 -7.54 -5.37
N LEU A 133 4.71 -7.38 -4.18
CA LEU A 133 5.60 -6.25 -3.88
C LEU A 133 7.05 -6.51 -4.30
N VAL A 134 7.41 -7.75 -4.63
CA VAL A 134 8.80 -8.12 -4.97
C VAL A 134 9.35 -7.28 -6.13
N PRO A 135 8.66 -7.08 -7.27
CA PRO A 135 9.18 -6.24 -8.35
C PRO A 135 9.46 -4.80 -7.90
N TRP A 136 8.61 -4.25 -7.03
CA TRP A 136 8.77 -2.89 -6.53
C TRP A 136 9.92 -2.77 -5.54
N LEU A 137 10.05 -3.72 -4.61
CA LEU A 137 11.19 -3.82 -3.69
C LEU A 137 12.51 -3.95 -4.45
N LEU A 138 12.56 -4.79 -5.49
CA LEU A 138 13.71 -4.99 -6.36
C LEU A 138 14.05 -3.73 -7.18
N LEU A 139 13.04 -2.96 -7.59
CA LEU A 139 13.27 -1.69 -8.24
C LEU A 139 13.89 -0.68 -7.26
N VAL A 140 13.28 -0.46 -6.10
CA VAL A 140 13.71 0.54 -5.12
C VAL A 140 15.12 0.26 -4.60
N ARG A 141 15.50 -1.01 -4.36
CA ARG A 141 16.86 -1.36 -3.90
C ARG A 141 17.98 -0.99 -4.88
N THR A 142 17.67 -0.81 -6.16
CA THR A 142 18.65 -0.42 -7.19
C THR A 142 18.81 1.10 -7.33
N ALA A 143 18.10 1.88 -6.51
CA ALA A 143 18.21 3.33 -6.54
C ALA A 143 19.64 3.80 -6.20
N HIS A 144 20.21 4.63 -7.08
CA HIS A 144 21.57 5.15 -6.92
C HIS A 144 21.69 6.26 -5.87
N SER A 145 20.57 6.79 -5.37
CA SER A 145 20.56 7.86 -4.36
C SER A 145 19.33 7.78 -3.44
N PRO A 146 19.40 8.33 -2.21
CA PRO A 146 18.27 8.41 -1.29
C PRO A 146 17.04 9.11 -1.89
N ARG A 147 17.27 10.19 -2.64
CA ARG A 147 16.21 10.94 -3.34
C ARG A 147 15.53 10.06 -4.39
N ARG A 148 16.30 9.25 -5.13
CA ARG A 148 15.73 8.33 -6.12
C ARG A 148 14.90 7.24 -5.45
N ALA A 149 15.38 6.68 -4.34
CA ALA A 149 14.64 5.68 -3.57
C ALA A 149 13.30 6.23 -3.06
N ALA A 150 13.31 7.46 -2.54
CA ALA A 150 12.09 8.15 -2.12
C ALA A 150 11.14 8.40 -3.29
N LEU A 151 11.65 8.79 -4.47
CA LEU A 151 10.83 8.97 -5.67
C LEU A 151 10.23 7.65 -6.17
N ASP A 152 10.99 6.55 -6.17
CA ASP A 152 10.47 5.23 -6.57
C ASP A 152 9.42 4.70 -5.59
N GLY A 153 9.59 5.00 -4.29
CA GLY A 153 8.57 4.77 -3.27
C GLY A 153 7.32 5.62 -3.50
N TRP A 154 7.48 6.92 -3.77
CA TRP A 154 6.36 7.80 -4.03
C TRP A 154 5.55 7.37 -5.27
N ILE A 155 6.22 7.14 -6.40
CA ILE A 155 5.58 6.76 -7.67
C ILE A 155 4.89 5.40 -7.56
N GLY A 156 5.51 4.41 -6.90
CA GLY A 156 4.83 3.13 -6.66
C GLY A 156 3.63 3.28 -5.71
N GLY A 157 3.71 4.17 -4.72
CA GLY A 157 2.57 4.53 -3.87
C GLY A 157 1.41 5.12 -4.67
N ILE A 158 1.69 5.99 -5.66
CA ILE A 158 0.67 6.49 -6.61
C ILE A 158 0.01 5.31 -7.35
N GLY A 159 0.82 4.41 -7.90
CA GLY A 159 0.32 3.23 -8.62
C GLY A 159 -0.59 2.36 -7.76
N PHE A 160 -0.19 2.11 -6.52
CA PHE A 160 -0.98 1.36 -5.55
C PHE A 160 -2.32 2.05 -5.25
N VAL A 161 -2.30 3.34 -4.91
CA VAL A 161 -3.50 4.10 -4.53
C VAL A 161 -4.48 4.17 -5.70
N VAL A 162 -4.02 4.50 -6.92
CA VAL A 162 -4.87 4.52 -8.12
C VAL A 162 -5.49 3.15 -8.38
N ALA A 163 -4.69 2.08 -8.34
CA ALA A 163 -5.19 0.75 -8.66
C ALA A 163 -6.21 0.22 -7.63
N VAL A 164 -5.95 0.42 -6.34
CA VAL A 164 -6.87 0.02 -5.27
C VAL A 164 -8.15 0.84 -5.28
N HIS A 165 -8.06 2.14 -5.57
CA HIS A 165 -9.21 3.07 -5.52
C HIS A 165 -9.81 3.34 -6.89
N HIS A 166 -9.54 2.51 -7.91
CA HIS A 166 -10.04 2.72 -9.26
C HIS A 166 -11.58 2.81 -9.31
N TRP A 167 -12.29 2.20 -8.36
CA TRP A 167 -13.74 2.27 -8.23
C TRP A 167 -14.25 3.68 -7.88
N LEU A 168 -13.39 4.58 -7.38
CA LEU A 168 -13.70 5.99 -7.15
C LEU A 168 -13.56 6.86 -8.40
N VAL A 169 -13.07 6.33 -9.52
CA VAL A 169 -12.88 7.10 -10.77
C VAL A 169 -14.17 7.80 -11.22
N PRO A 170 -15.37 7.19 -11.20
CA PRO A 170 -16.61 7.87 -11.58
C PRO A 170 -16.98 9.08 -10.70
N SER A 171 -16.50 9.11 -9.45
CA SER A 171 -16.77 10.20 -8.51
C SER A 171 -15.67 11.25 -8.53
N LEU A 172 -14.41 10.82 -8.46
CA LEU A 172 -13.24 11.70 -8.32
C LEU A 172 -12.68 12.17 -9.67
N HIS A 173 -12.95 11.49 -10.77
CA HIS A 173 -12.39 11.81 -12.10
C HIS A 173 -10.87 12.05 -12.02
N VAL A 174 -10.38 13.20 -12.48
CA VAL A 174 -8.96 13.57 -12.44
C VAL A 174 -8.41 13.75 -11.01
N PHE A 175 -9.27 14.04 -10.02
CA PHE A 175 -8.85 14.26 -8.64
C PHE A 175 -8.29 12.98 -7.99
N ILE A 176 -8.57 11.79 -8.54
CA ILE A 176 -7.94 10.54 -8.07
C ILE A 176 -6.42 10.58 -8.22
N VAL A 177 -5.89 11.27 -9.23
CA VAL A 177 -4.44 11.39 -9.46
C VAL A 177 -3.81 12.28 -8.39
N LEU A 178 -4.49 13.38 -8.02
CA LEU A 178 -4.05 14.28 -6.95
C LEU A 178 -4.09 13.58 -5.58
N LEU A 179 -5.17 12.85 -5.30
CA LEU A 179 -5.30 12.05 -4.09
C LEU A 179 -4.20 10.98 -4.01
N ALA A 180 -3.95 10.27 -5.12
CA ALA A 180 -2.89 9.27 -5.19
C ALA A 180 -1.49 9.86 -5.04
N ALA A 181 -1.24 11.04 -5.61
CA ALA A 181 0.01 11.77 -5.40
C ALA A 181 0.19 12.16 -3.94
N LEU A 182 -0.85 12.67 -3.27
CA LEU A 182 -0.79 13.07 -1.87
C LEU A 182 -0.60 11.88 -0.93
N LEU A 183 -1.47 10.86 -1.02
CA LEU A 183 -1.35 9.66 -0.18
C LEU A 183 -0.10 8.85 -0.51
N GLY A 184 0.30 8.82 -1.78
CA GLY A 184 1.52 8.17 -2.23
C GLY A 184 2.77 8.69 -1.53
N LEU A 185 2.79 9.95 -1.06
CA LEU A 185 3.96 10.51 -0.35
C LEU A 185 4.33 9.71 0.90
N LEU A 186 3.36 9.02 1.51
CA LEU A 186 3.60 8.13 2.65
C LEU A 186 4.62 7.02 2.33
N TRP A 187 4.73 6.60 1.05
CA TRP A 187 5.69 5.60 0.60
C TRP A 187 7.08 6.16 0.27
N ALA A 188 7.28 7.48 0.24
CA ALA A 188 8.60 8.07 0.04
C ALA A 188 9.61 7.69 1.15
N PRO A 189 9.31 7.87 2.46
CA PRO A 189 10.20 7.41 3.53
C PRO A 189 10.36 5.87 3.55
N TRP A 190 9.32 5.13 3.13
CA TRP A 190 9.39 3.67 3.01
C TRP A 190 10.33 3.22 1.89
N GLY A 191 10.31 3.88 0.72
CA GLY A 191 11.25 3.61 -0.36
C GLY A 191 12.70 3.86 0.07
N LEU A 192 12.93 4.91 0.85
CA LEU A 192 14.22 5.17 1.47
C LEU A 192 14.64 4.06 2.45
N LEU A 193 13.74 3.61 3.32
CA LEU A 193 13.96 2.47 4.22
C LEU A 193 14.34 1.19 3.46
N VAL A 194 13.61 0.86 2.40
CA VAL A 194 13.87 -0.28 1.53
C VAL A 194 15.26 -0.18 0.90
N SER A 195 15.61 0.97 0.32
CA SER A 195 16.93 1.15 -0.31
C SER A 195 18.10 0.96 0.68
N ARG A 196 17.94 1.42 1.92
CA ARG A 196 18.97 1.29 2.97
C ARG A 196 19.16 -0.14 3.44
N LEU A 197 18.07 -0.89 3.57
CA LEU A 197 18.10 -2.25 4.12
C LEU A 197 18.39 -3.31 3.06
N LEU A 198 17.90 -3.12 1.83
CA LEU A 198 18.01 -4.09 0.74
C LEU A 198 19.09 -3.70 -0.30
N GLY A 199 19.58 -2.46 -0.36
CA GLY A 199 20.51 -2.00 -1.40
C GLY A 199 21.93 -2.57 -1.28
N GLY A 200 22.60 -2.87 -2.40
CA GLY A 200 23.90 -3.54 -2.40
C GLY A 200 23.83 -4.98 -1.88
N ALA A 201 24.83 -5.41 -1.11
CA ALA A 201 24.91 -6.77 -0.56
C ALA A 201 24.59 -6.79 0.95
N PRO A 202 23.35 -7.16 1.35
CA PRO A 202 22.98 -7.16 2.77
C PRO A 202 23.68 -8.24 3.57
N SER A 203 24.27 -7.84 4.70
CA SER A 203 24.69 -8.78 5.74
C SER A 203 23.49 -9.51 6.34
N ALA A 204 23.74 -10.61 7.05
CA ALA A 204 22.67 -11.37 7.71
C ALA A 204 21.87 -10.50 8.71
N SER A 205 22.54 -9.69 9.54
CA SER A 205 21.86 -8.78 10.47
C SER A 205 20.99 -7.74 9.77
N ARG A 206 21.46 -7.20 8.64
CA ARG A 206 20.68 -6.25 7.84
C ARG A 206 19.49 -6.92 7.15
N ALA A 207 19.64 -8.18 6.72
CA ALA A 207 18.53 -8.98 6.18
C ALA A 207 17.45 -9.26 7.24
N VAL A 208 17.84 -9.59 8.48
CA VAL A 208 16.90 -9.71 9.61
C VAL A 208 16.20 -8.38 9.87
N ALA A 209 16.95 -7.28 9.93
CA ALA A 209 16.38 -5.95 10.09
C ALA A 209 15.42 -5.59 8.95
N ALA A 210 15.71 -5.99 7.71
CA ALA A 210 14.83 -5.78 6.57
C ALA A 210 13.47 -6.47 6.75
N VAL A 211 13.46 -7.74 7.14
CA VAL A 211 12.22 -8.52 7.33
C VAL A 211 11.35 -8.01 8.48
N VAL A 212 11.92 -7.23 9.41
CA VAL A 212 11.15 -6.57 10.47
C VAL A 212 10.73 -5.15 10.06
N LEU A 213 11.70 -4.31 9.68
CA LEU A 213 11.48 -2.88 9.50
C LEU A 213 10.75 -2.53 8.20
N VAL A 214 10.97 -3.27 7.10
CA VAL A 214 10.26 -3.00 5.83
C VAL A 214 8.75 -3.24 5.98
N PRO A 215 8.30 -4.37 6.57
CA PRO A 215 6.89 -4.54 6.91
C PRO A 215 6.37 -3.51 7.91
N SER A 216 7.12 -3.18 8.96
CA SER A 216 6.70 -2.16 9.93
C SER A 216 6.50 -0.78 9.29
N GLY A 217 7.39 -0.38 8.38
CA GLY A 217 7.26 0.88 7.66
C GLY A 217 6.01 0.94 6.79
N TRP A 218 5.65 -0.16 6.13
CA TRP A 218 4.38 -0.25 5.39
C TRP A 218 3.18 -0.22 6.34
N LEU A 219 3.26 -0.94 7.46
CA LEU A 219 2.19 -0.94 8.45
C LEU A 219 1.91 0.48 8.97
N MET A 220 2.94 1.31 9.17
CA MET A 220 2.73 2.71 9.55
C MET A 220 1.95 3.48 8.48
N ILE A 221 2.21 3.23 7.19
CA ILE A 221 1.44 3.82 6.09
C ILE A 221 -0.02 3.37 6.14
N GLU A 222 -0.25 2.08 6.35
CA GLU A 222 -1.60 1.53 6.50
C GLU A 222 -2.33 2.16 7.70
N LEU A 223 -1.67 2.29 8.85
CA LEU A 223 -2.25 2.91 10.04
C LEU A 223 -2.59 4.38 9.83
N VAL A 224 -1.68 5.18 9.26
CA VAL A 224 -1.93 6.59 8.95
C VAL A 224 -3.13 6.71 8.02
N ARG A 225 -3.17 5.92 6.93
CA ARG A 225 -4.28 5.95 5.97
C ARG A 225 -5.61 5.47 6.57
N SER A 226 -5.55 4.67 7.62
CA SER A 226 -6.73 4.13 8.29
C SER A 226 -7.37 5.12 9.26
N TRP A 227 -6.77 6.30 9.44
CA TRP A 227 -7.43 7.39 10.14
C TRP A 227 -8.68 7.84 9.36
N GLU A 228 -9.80 8.00 10.06
CA GLU A 228 -11.10 8.28 9.48
C GLU A 228 -11.12 9.54 8.60
N GLY A 229 -10.35 10.58 8.97
CA GLY A 229 -10.22 11.81 8.19
C GLY A 229 -9.53 11.62 6.84
N LEU A 230 -8.85 10.50 6.61
CA LEU A 230 -8.17 10.15 5.36
C LEU A 230 -8.91 9.11 4.52
N GLY A 231 -10.15 8.78 4.89
CA GLY A 231 -11.03 7.88 4.16
C GLY A 231 -11.09 6.45 4.70
N GLY A 232 -10.29 6.10 5.72
CA GLY A 232 -10.35 4.81 6.41
C GLY A 232 -9.51 3.68 5.79
N PRO A 233 -9.62 2.45 6.34
CA PRO A 233 -8.70 1.34 6.09
C PRO A 233 -8.89 0.63 4.74
N TRP A 234 -8.77 1.36 3.63
CA TRP A 234 -8.90 0.80 2.29
C TRP A 234 -7.58 0.20 1.79
N GLY A 235 -7.68 -0.98 1.18
CA GLY A 235 -6.52 -1.64 0.57
C GLY A 235 -5.49 -2.11 1.60
N LEU A 236 -5.91 -2.59 2.78
CA LEU A 236 -5.01 -3.23 3.73
C LEU A 236 -4.51 -4.56 3.15
N LEU A 237 -3.20 -4.76 3.07
CA LEU A 237 -2.66 -5.95 2.42
C LEU A 237 -3.10 -7.23 3.13
N GLY A 238 -3.25 -7.20 4.46
CA GLY A 238 -3.79 -8.31 5.23
C GLY A 238 -5.23 -8.68 4.88
N ALA A 239 -6.06 -7.72 4.47
CA ALA A 239 -7.46 -7.96 4.10
C ALA A 239 -7.59 -8.78 2.80
N SER A 240 -6.56 -8.79 1.95
CA SER A 240 -6.53 -9.65 0.76
C SER A 240 -6.56 -11.15 1.08
N GLN A 241 -6.30 -11.53 2.34
CA GLN A 241 -6.17 -12.94 2.77
C GLN A 241 -7.46 -13.51 3.40
N TRP A 242 -8.60 -12.84 3.20
CA TRP A 242 -9.88 -13.20 3.84
C TRP A 242 -10.38 -14.62 3.49
N GLU A 243 -9.97 -15.18 2.35
CA GLU A 243 -10.38 -16.52 1.90
C GLU A 243 -9.63 -17.67 2.59
N ILE A 244 -8.58 -17.37 3.38
CA ILE A 244 -7.64 -18.38 3.88
C ILE A 244 -7.81 -18.56 5.38
N ALA A 245 -8.28 -19.74 5.79
CA ALA A 245 -8.52 -20.04 7.21
C ALA A 245 -7.30 -19.78 8.12
N PRO A 246 -6.05 -20.17 7.77
CA PRO A 246 -4.86 -19.76 8.51
C PRO A 246 -4.72 -18.25 8.72
N ALA A 247 -5.01 -17.43 7.70
CA ALA A 247 -4.90 -15.97 7.82
C ALA A 247 -5.97 -15.39 8.75
N LEU A 248 -7.21 -15.91 8.70
CA LEU A 248 -8.27 -15.53 9.65
C LEU A 248 -7.90 -15.84 11.10
N ARG A 249 -7.16 -16.94 11.31
CA ARG A 249 -6.70 -17.38 12.62
C ARG A 249 -5.59 -16.47 13.15
N VAL A 250 -4.66 -16.06 12.28
CA VAL A 250 -3.67 -15.03 12.60
C VAL A 250 -4.36 -13.69 12.89
N ALA A 251 -5.39 -13.32 12.12
CA ALA A 251 -6.16 -12.11 12.36
C ALA A 251 -6.86 -12.10 13.72
N SER A 252 -7.26 -13.25 14.26
CA SER A 252 -7.82 -13.35 15.62
C SER A 252 -6.81 -13.02 16.74
N VAL A 253 -5.50 -13.09 16.44
CA VAL A 253 -4.42 -12.81 17.42
C VAL A 253 -4.00 -11.35 17.37
N GLY A 254 -3.78 -10.80 16.18
CA GLY A 254 -3.20 -9.45 16.01
C GLY A 254 -3.95 -8.55 15.02
N GLY A 255 -5.19 -8.90 14.70
CA GLY A 255 -5.98 -8.21 13.69
C GLY A 255 -5.43 -8.35 12.27
N VAL A 256 -6.04 -7.63 11.34
CA VAL A 256 -5.59 -7.54 9.94
C VAL A 256 -4.15 -7.02 9.82
N TRP A 257 -3.70 -6.21 10.77
CA TRP A 257 -2.36 -5.63 10.85
C TRP A 257 -1.25 -6.67 10.92
N LEU A 258 -1.45 -7.72 11.74
CA LEU A 258 -0.50 -8.82 11.85
C LEU A 258 -0.43 -9.62 10.54
N VAL A 259 -1.56 -9.80 9.87
CA VAL A 259 -1.60 -10.44 8.55
C VAL A 259 -0.84 -9.60 7.52
N SER A 260 -1.04 -8.27 7.49
CA SER A 260 -0.26 -7.36 6.63
C SER A 260 1.24 -7.51 6.88
N LEU A 261 1.67 -7.46 8.15
CA LEU A 261 3.09 -7.61 8.52
C LEU A 261 3.68 -8.91 7.97
N LEU A 262 2.99 -10.03 8.12
CA LEU A 262 3.47 -11.34 7.67
C LEU A 262 3.51 -11.44 6.15
N VAL A 263 2.48 -10.96 5.43
CA VAL A 263 2.48 -10.94 3.96
C VAL A 263 3.67 -10.11 3.43
N LEU A 264 3.95 -8.96 4.04
CA LEU A 264 5.10 -8.15 3.67
C LEU A 264 6.43 -8.75 4.09
N ALA A 265 6.50 -9.47 5.22
CA ALA A 265 7.68 -10.22 5.62
C ALA A 265 8.03 -11.29 4.58
N VAL A 266 7.02 -11.99 4.04
CA VAL A 266 7.22 -12.93 2.92
C VAL A 266 7.75 -12.22 1.68
N ASN A 267 7.13 -11.12 1.25
CA ASN A 267 7.62 -10.34 0.10
C ASN A 267 9.08 -9.89 0.28
N THR A 268 9.43 -9.43 1.48
CA THR A 268 10.78 -8.96 1.81
C THR A 268 11.78 -10.13 1.78
N GLY A 269 11.42 -11.29 2.35
CA GLY A 269 12.22 -12.51 2.29
C GLY A 269 12.42 -13.00 0.85
N VAL A 270 11.38 -13.01 0.03
CA VAL A 270 11.47 -13.38 -1.40
C VAL A 270 12.36 -12.40 -2.16
N ALA A 271 12.25 -11.09 -1.92
CA ALA A 271 13.12 -10.10 -2.54
C ALA A 271 14.60 -10.33 -2.17
N LEU A 272 14.90 -10.71 -0.91
CA LEU A 272 16.26 -11.06 -0.48
C LEU A 272 16.76 -12.34 -1.16
N LEU A 273 15.93 -13.38 -1.30
CA LEU A 273 16.28 -14.63 -2.00
C LEU A 273 16.68 -14.38 -3.46
N VAL A 274 15.92 -13.53 -4.15
CA VAL A 274 16.15 -13.21 -5.56
C VAL A 274 17.42 -12.38 -5.73
N ALA A 275 17.63 -11.40 -4.87
CA ALA A 275 18.53 -10.31 -5.19
C ALA A 275 20.00 -10.49 -4.76
N ASP A 276 20.28 -11.30 -3.74
CA ASP A 276 21.67 -11.51 -3.29
C ASP A 276 21.91 -12.93 -2.80
N ARG A 277 22.93 -13.60 -3.36
CA ARG A 277 23.31 -14.97 -2.97
C ARG A 277 23.76 -15.08 -1.52
N ALA A 278 24.46 -14.09 -0.99
CA ALA A 278 24.94 -14.08 0.39
C ALA A 278 23.80 -13.98 1.41
N ALA A 279 22.67 -13.38 1.03
CA ALA A 279 21.50 -13.25 1.89
C ALA A 279 20.52 -14.44 1.78
N ARG A 280 20.71 -15.36 0.82
CA ARG A 280 19.75 -16.44 0.53
C ARG A 280 19.50 -17.36 1.72
N THR A 281 20.55 -17.79 2.40
CA THR A 281 20.41 -18.68 3.55
C THR A 281 19.62 -18.00 4.67
N THR A 282 19.99 -16.76 5.00
CA THR A 282 19.25 -15.97 6.01
C THR A 282 17.80 -15.74 5.60
N ALA A 283 17.54 -15.39 4.34
CA ALA A 283 16.19 -15.20 3.83
C ALA A 283 15.35 -16.50 3.87
N ALA A 284 15.94 -17.65 3.50
CA ALA A 284 15.27 -18.94 3.59
C ALA A 284 14.92 -19.29 5.06
N VAL A 285 15.85 -19.08 6.00
CA VAL A 285 15.60 -19.28 7.42
C VAL A 285 14.48 -18.36 7.91
N LEU A 286 14.49 -17.08 7.56
CA LEU A 286 13.46 -16.12 7.95
C LEU A 286 12.07 -16.48 7.40
N LEU A 287 12.00 -16.98 6.16
CA LEU A 287 10.75 -17.47 5.57
C LEU A 287 10.23 -18.72 6.27
N VAL A 288 11.12 -19.65 6.64
CA VAL A 288 10.77 -20.84 7.43
C VAL A 288 10.27 -20.41 8.82
N VAL A 289 10.95 -19.49 9.49
CA VAL A 289 10.51 -18.95 10.78
C VAL A 289 9.14 -18.30 10.66
N CYS A 290 8.92 -17.48 9.63
CA CYS A 290 7.61 -16.87 9.34
C CYS A 290 6.51 -17.93 9.16
N ALA A 291 6.77 -18.98 8.38
CA ALA A 291 5.83 -20.08 8.17
C ALA A 291 5.53 -20.85 9.46
N LEU A 292 6.56 -21.13 10.28
CA LEU A 292 6.41 -21.79 11.57
C LEU A 292 5.61 -20.92 12.56
N SER A 293 5.82 -19.60 12.58
CA SER A 293 5.03 -18.67 13.39
C SER A 293 3.55 -18.70 13.01
N VAL A 294 3.24 -18.68 11.70
CA VAL A 294 1.87 -18.81 11.20
C VAL A 294 1.26 -20.15 11.59
N ALA A 295 1.99 -21.26 11.42
CA ALA A 295 1.52 -22.59 11.80
C ALA A 295 1.25 -22.71 13.31
N ALA A 296 2.14 -22.15 14.14
CA ALA A 296 1.98 -22.11 15.59
C ALA A 296 0.73 -21.32 16.00
N MET A 297 0.52 -20.12 15.45
CA MET A 297 -0.68 -19.32 15.69
C MET A 297 -1.95 -20.02 15.21
N TRP A 298 -1.90 -20.64 14.04
CA TRP A 298 -3.02 -21.39 13.49
C TRP A 298 -3.43 -22.56 14.41
N ALA A 299 -2.46 -23.30 14.93
CA ALA A 299 -2.68 -24.41 15.85
C ALA A 299 -3.21 -23.95 17.21
N TRP A 300 -2.66 -22.86 17.75
CA TRP A 300 -2.93 -22.41 19.13
C TRP A 300 -4.17 -21.52 19.28
N ALA A 301 -4.52 -20.70 18.29
CA ALA A 301 -5.56 -19.68 18.45
C ALA A 301 -6.94 -20.25 18.89
N PRO A 302 -7.77 -19.51 19.64
CA PRO A 302 -9.10 -19.99 20.06
C PRO A 302 -10.03 -20.28 18.88
N ARG A 303 -10.71 -21.43 18.86
CA ARG A 303 -11.68 -21.81 17.82
C ARG A 303 -13.08 -21.38 18.24
N PRO A 304 -13.93 -20.91 17.30
CA PRO A 304 -15.35 -20.72 17.58
C PRO A 304 -15.97 -22.04 18.04
N THR A 305 -16.78 -21.98 19.09
CA THR A 305 -17.58 -23.10 19.57
C THR A 305 -19.03 -22.85 19.21
N ASP A 306 -19.67 -23.80 18.52
CA ASP A 306 -21.09 -23.71 18.21
C ASP A 306 -21.92 -23.96 19.48
N THR A 307 -22.70 -22.95 19.90
CA THR A 307 -23.55 -23.01 21.11
C THR A 307 -25.04 -23.15 20.80
N GLY A 308 -25.46 -22.95 19.54
CA GLY A 308 -26.85 -23.03 19.10
C GLY A 308 -27.06 -22.41 17.72
N THR A 309 -28.32 -22.37 17.25
CA THR A 309 -28.68 -21.81 15.94
C THR A 309 -29.84 -20.82 16.05
N VAL A 310 -29.73 -19.66 15.39
CA VAL A 310 -30.81 -18.66 15.25
C VAL A 310 -31.05 -18.37 13.77
N ARG A 311 -32.32 -18.15 13.38
CA ARG A 311 -32.69 -17.76 12.01
C ARG A 311 -32.77 -16.24 11.90
N ILE A 312 -31.99 -15.66 10.99
CA ILE A 312 -31.93 -14.22 10.73
C ILE A 312 -32.32 -13.98 9.27
N ALA A 313 -33.19 -13.01 9.03
CA ALA A 313 -33.55 -12.56 7.69
C ALA A 313 -33.09 -11.10 7.51
N VAL A 314 -32.40 -10.82 6.40
CA VAL A 314 -31.95 -9.46 6.03
C VAL A 314 -32.68 -9.07 4.75
N VAL A 315 -33.40 -7.94 4.78
CA VAL A 315 -34.05 -7.37 3.60
C VAL A 315 -33.10 -6.36 2.98
N GLN A 316 -32.68 -6.62 1.73
CA GLN A 316 -31.87 -5.68 0.96
C GLN A 316 -32.81 -4.84 0.06
N PRO A 317 -33.19 -3.61 0.46
CA PRO A 317 -33.84 -2.70 -0.46
C PRO A 317 -32.84 -2.34 -1.56
N GLY A 318 -33.28 -2.48 -2.81
CA GLY A 318 -32.46 -2.22 -4.00
C GLY A 318 -32.12 -0.74 -4.17
#